data_AF-A0A9P9E209-F1
#
_entry.id   AF-A0A9P9E209-F1
#
_cell.length_a   1.000
_cell.length_b   1.000
_cell.length_c   1.000
_cell.angle_alpha   90.00
_cell.angle_beta   90.00
_cell.angle_gamma   90.00
#
_symmetry.space_group_name_H-M   'P 1'
#
loop_
_entity.id
_entity.type
_entity.pdbx_description
1 polymer ?
#
loop_
_entity_poly.entity_id
_entity_poly.type
_entity_poly.pdbx_seq_one_letter_code
_entity_poly.pdbx_strand_id
1 'polypeptide(L)'
;MKFTAPATLLAASVLSPLVSATAYLSYCQVSHSSNGNDFLIKVQSIPDVSKSSICGSSDRQIRSSAKGWSINVKYLTCDTGKTTPDMQILVKLDKQSPSTQRTALFNGLQAAFGSQGFNWNANQCNLAGIPT
;
A
#
# COMPACT_ATOMS: atom_id res chain seq x y z
N MET A 1 8.39 14.12 -62.38
CA MET A 1 7.31 14.06 -61.37
C MET A 1 7.30 12.65 -60.81
N LYS A 2 7.64 12.48 -59.53
CA LYS A 2 7.78 11.17 -58.88
C LYS A 2 6.73 11.11 -57.77
N PHE A 3 5.70 10.28 -57.96
CA PHE A 3 4.70 9.98 -56.95
C PHE A 3 5.27 8.89 -56.03
N THR A 4 5.25 9.12 -54.72
CA THR A 4 5.54 8.08 -53.73
C THR A 4 4.42 8.15 -52.69
N ALA A 5 3.64 7.07 -52.65
CA ALA A 5 2.48 6.91 -51.79
C ALA A 5 2.88 6.80 -50.31
N PRO A 6 2.00 7.18 -49.37
CA PRO A 6 2.25 7.07 -47.95
C PRO A 6 2.23 5.60 -47.50
N ALA A 7 3.27 5.18 -46.79
CA ALA A 7 3.30 3.89 -46.11
C ALA A 7 2.43 3.96 -44.85
N THR A 8 1.22 3.40 -44.93
CA THR A 8 0.37 3.08 -43.78
C THR A 8 1.02 1.94 -42.99
N LEU A 9 1.53 2.22 -41.79
CA LEU A 9 2.08 1.20 -40.89
C LEU A 9 1.33 1.22 -39.56
N LEU A 10 0.39 0.28 -39.48
CA LEU A 10 -0.04 -0.49 -38.31
C LEU A 10 -0.12 0.26 -36.98
N ALA A 11 -1.36 0.59 -36.60
CA ALA A 11 -1.72 0.80 -35.20
C ALA A 11 -1.36 -0.47 -34.41
N ALA A 12 -0.26 -0.42 -33.66
CA ALA A 12 0.01 -1.38 -32.61
C ALA A 12 -1.03 -1.11 -31.51
N SER A 13 -2.16 -1.80 -31.57
CA SER A 13 -3.02 -2.01 -30.41
C SER A 13 -2.23 -2.84 -29.41
N VAL A 14 -1.42 -2.15 -28.61
CA VAL A 14 -0.86 -2.69 -27.38
C VAL A 14 -2.06 -2.88 -26.46
N LEU A 15 -2.75 -4.00 -26.61
CA LEU A 15 -3.58 -4.61 -25.57
C LEU A 15 -2.64 -4.93 -24.42
N SER A 16 -2.26 -3.89 -23.68
CA SER A 16 -1.60 -4.04 -22.40
C SER A 16 -2.62 -4.76 -21.54
N PRO A 17 -2.31 -5.95 -20.99
CA PRO A 17 -3.22 -6.60 -20.07
C PRO A 17 -3.47 -5.60 -18.95
N LEU A 18 -4.72 -5.13 -18.88
CA LEU A 18 -5.23 -4.31 -17.81
C LEU A 18 -5.28 -5.22 -16.58
N VAL A 19 -4.12 -5.51 -15.98
CA VAL A 19 -4.05 -6.19 -14.69
C VAL A 19 -4.45 -5.15 -13.64
N SER A 20 -5.74 -4.83 -13.64
CA SER A 20 -6.44 -4.09 -12.59
C SER A 20 -6.72 -5.06 -11.44
N ALA A 21 -5.68 -5.69 -10.92
CA ALA A 21 -5.82 -6.45 -9.68
C ALA A 21 -5.83 -5.44 -8.54
N THR A 22 -7.01 -5.22 -7.96
CA THR A 22 -7.14 -4.49 -6.70
C THR A 22 -6.32 -5.24 -5.65
N ALA A 23 -5.29 -4.61 -5.11
CA ALA A 23 -4.53 -5.17 -4.01
C ALA A 23 -5.44 -5.28 -2.79
N TYR A 24 -5.37 -6.37 -2.04
CA TYR A 24 -6.19 -6.52 -0.84
C TYR A 24 -5.34 -6.83 0.38
N LEU A 25 -5.78 -6.27 1.51
CA LEU A 25 -5.26 -6.64 2.81
C LEU A 25 -5.54 -8.14 3.03
N SER A 26 -4.50 -8.91 3.33
CA SER A 26 -4.64 -10.34 3.67
C SER A 26 -4.50 -10.57 5.17
N TYR A 27 -3.73 -9.72 5.85
CA TYR A 27 -3.47 -9.82 7.28
C TYR A 27 -3.16 -8.45 7.86
N CYS A 28 -3.64 -8.20 9.07
CA CYS A 28 -3.28 -7.04 9.85
C CYS A 28 -3.22 -7.39 11.33
N GLN A 29 -2.04 -7.34 11.91
CA GLN A 29 -1.86 -7.50 13.35
C GLN A 29 -1.48 -6.16 13.95
N VAL A 30 -2.08 -5.86 15.09
CA VAL A 30 -1.73 -4.71 15.91
C VAL A 30 -1.20 -5.24 17.23
N SER A 31 0.00 -4.79 17.60
CA SER A 31 0.62 -5.14 18.87
C SER A 31 0.88 -3.86 19.66
N HIS A 32 0.46 -3.85 20.92
CA HIS A 32 0.78 -2.73 21.81
C HIS A 32 2.27 -2.73 22.13
N SER A 33 2.87 -1.55 22.13
CA SER A 33 4.29 -1.34 22.37
C SER A 33 4.47 -0.14 23.28
N SER A 34 5.56 -0.10 24.06
CA SER A 34 5.85 1.11 24.85
C SER A 34 5.92 2.33 23.91
N ASN A 35 5.07 3.33 24.17
CA ASN A 35 4.90 4.57 23.41
C ASN A 35 4.23 4.45 22.03
N GLY A 36 3.38 3.44 21.78
CA GLY A 36 2.58 3.39 20.55
C GLY A 36 2.06 2.00 20.21
N ASN A 37 1.77 1.77 18.93
CA ASN A 37 1.38 0.45 18.43
C ASN A 37 2.18 0.09 17.18
N ASP A 38 2.54 -1.19 17.09
CA ASP A 38 3.17 -1.79 15.93
C ASP A 38 2.07 -2.41 15.06
N PHE A 39 2.02 -2.03 13.78
CA PHE A 39 1.10 -2.57 12.79
C PHE A 39 1.88 -3.41 11.79
N LEU A 40 1.55 -4.70 11.73
CA LEU A 40 2.04 -5.63 10.72
C LEU A 40 0.95 -5.88 9.69
N ILE A 41 1.15 -5.36 8.48
CA ILE A 41 0.24 -5.41 7.34
C ILE A 41 0.79 -6.37 6.30
N LYS A 42 -0.02 -7.29 5.80
CA LYS A 42 0.32 -8.13 4.65
C LYS A 42 -0.69 -7.89 3.54
N VAL A 43 -0.19 -7.73 2.32
CA VAL A 43 -1.00 -7.42 1.14
C VAL A 43 -0.75 -8.47 0.08
N GLN A 44 -1.82 -8.81 -0.65
CA GLN A 44 -1.82 -9.80 -1.72
C GLN A 44 -2.38 -9.21 -3.02
N SER A 45 -2.15 -9.94 -4.12
CA SER A 45 -2.53 -9.58 -5.49
C SER A 45 -1.86 -8.31 -5.97
N ILE A 46 -0.58 -8.16 -5.63
CA ILE A 46 0.25 -7.06 -6.13
C ILE A 46 1.09 -7.57 -7.30
N PRO A 47 0.96 -6.99 -8.51
CA PRO A 47 1.84 -7.32 -9.62
C PRO A 47 3.32 -7.12 -9.24
N ASP A 48 4.19 -8.09 -9.56
CA ASP A 48 5.61 -8.06 -9.16
C ASP A 48 6.31 -6.75 -9.54
N VAL A 49 6.05 -6.24 -10.74
CA VAL A 49 6.60 -4.97 -11.25
C VAL A 49 6.18 -3.74 -10.45
N SER A 50 5.12 -3.84 -9.64
CA SER A 50 4.61 -2.75 -8.81
C SER A 50 5.07 -2.83 -7.36
N LYS A 51 5.52 -4.00 -6.87
CA LYS A 51 5.84 -4.23 -5.46
C LYS A 51 6.86 -3.24 -4.90
N SER A 52 8.01 -3.09 -5.56
CA SER A 52 9.07 -2.17 -5.11
C SER A 52 8.62 -0.70 -5.16
N SER A 53 7.86 -0.31 -6.19
CA SER A 53 7.31 1.06 -6.31
C SER A 53 6.29 1.37 -5.23
N ILE A 54 5.39 0.42 -4.92
CA ILE A 54 4.41 0.55 -3.84
C ILE A 54 5.12 0.63 -2.49
N CYS A 55 6.14 -0.20 -2.24
CA CYS A 55 6.94 -0.10 -1.02
C CYS A 55 7.61 1.27 -0.87
N GLY A 56 8.26 1.77 -1.94
CA GLY A 56 8.87 3.09 -1.94
C GLY A 56 7.87 4.23 -1.72
N SER A 57 6.65 4.10 -2.28
CA SER A 57 5.56 5.06 -2.09
C SER A 57 4.96 4.99 -0.68
N SER A 58 4.85 3.77 -0.12
CA SER A 58 4.18 3.52 1.16
C SER A 58 4.81 4.29 2.31
N ASP A 59 6.13 4.35 2.40
CA ASP A 59 6.79 5.13 3.47
C ASP A 59 6.40 6.61 3.42
N ARG A 60 6.52 7.23 2.24
CA ARG A 60 6.19 8.63 2.03
C ARG A 60 4.71 8.91 2.35
N GLN A 61 3.80 8.10 1.83
CA GLN A 61 2.36 8.33 1.97
C GLN A 61 1.86 8.05 3.38
N ILE A 62 2.36 7.01 4.04
CA ILE A 62 2.02 6.72 5.45
C ILE A 62 2.54 7.83 6.36
N ARG A 63 3.77 8.30 6.16
CA ARG A 63 4.30 9.45 6.93
C ARG A 63 3.51 10.73 6.66
N SER A 64 3.15 11.00 5.42
CA SER A 64 2.34 12.17 5.05
C SER A 64 0.96 12.12 5.70
N SER A 65 0.29 10.96 5.63
CA SER A 65 -1.00 10.74 6.29
C SER A 65 -0.89 10.89 7.80
N ALA A 66 0.06 10.20 8.45
CA ALA A 66 0.27 10.24 9.89
C ALA A 66 0.51 11.66 10.43
N LYS A 67 1.25 12.49 9.69
CA LYS A 67 1.44 13.91 10.03
C LYS A 67 0.13 14.68 10.14
N GLY A 68 -0.85 14.40 9.26
CA GLY A 68 -2.18 15.01 9.31
C GLY A 68 -2.96 14.71 10.59
N TRP A 69 -2.58 13.64 11.29
CA TRP A 69 -3.17 13.21 12.57
C TRP A 69 -2.27 13.49 13.77
N SER A 70 -1.17 14.23 13.61
CA SER A 70 -0.15 14.44 14.65
C SER A 70 0.44 13.15 15.23
N ILE A 71 0.56 12.11 14.39
CA ILE A 71 1.18 10.82 14.71
C ILE A 71 2.62 10.81 14.18
N ASN A 72 3.59 10.33 14.97
CA ASN A 72 4.94 10.11 14.44
C ASN A 72 5.11 8.65 14.02
N VAL A 73 5.61 8.47 12.79
CA VAL A 73 6.07 7.17 12.30
C VAL A 73 7.49 6.94 12.82
N LYS A 74 7.64 6.10 13.86
CA LYS A 74 8.94 5.79 14.46
C LYS A 74 9.84 5.01 13.52
N TYR A 75 9.26 4.00 12.87
CA TYR A 75 9.90 3.25 11.82
C TYR A 75 8.85 2.68 10.87
N LEU A 76 9.29 2.39 9.65
CA LEU A 76 8.51 1.71 8.63
C LEU A 76 9.46 0.85 7.81
N THR A 77 9.10 -0.41 7.64
CA THR A 77 9.80 -1.37 6.78
C THR A 77 8.80 -1.98 5.81
N CYS A 78 9.24 -2.22 4.59
CA CYS A 78 8.43 -2.83 3.55
C CYS A 78 9.26 -3.93 2.88
N ASP A 79 8.77 -5.16 2.91
CA ASP A 79 9.40 -6.33 2.34
C ASP A 79 8.55 -6.85 1.18
N THR A 80 9.20 -7.13 0.06
CA THR A 80 8.61 -7.67 -1.17
C THR A 80 9.15 -9.07 -1.40
N GLY A 81 8.66 -10.03 -0.61
CA GLY A 81 9.05 -11.43 -0.74
C GLY A 81 8.62 -12.05 -2.07
N LYS A 82 9.28 -13.16 -2.45
CA LYS A 82 8.89 -13.99 -3.61
C LYS A 82 7.74 -14.97 -3.33
N THR A 83 7.29 -15.04 -2.08
CA THR A 83 6.25 -15.98 -1.59
C THR A 83 5.08 -15.21 -1.03
N THR A 84 3.89 -15.81 -1.00
CA THR A 84 2.70 -15.21 -0.39
C THR A 84 2.88 -14.99 1.12
N PRO A 85 2.50 -13.81 1.67
CA PRO A 85 1.91 -12.65 0.99
C PRO A 85 2.89 -11.89 0.11
N ASP A 86 2.38 -11.29 -0.97
CA ASP A 86 3.16 -10.56 -1.97
C ASP A 86 3.99 -9.40 -1.42
N MET A 87 3.51 -8.79 -0.33
CA MET A 87 4.18 -7.68 0.33
C MET A 87 3.84 -7.65 1.82
N GLN A 88 4.81 -7.26 2.65
CA GLN A 88 4.65 -7.06 4.07
C GLN A 88 5.11 -5.65 4.46
N ILE A 89 4.28 -4.90 5.17
CA ILE A 89 4.62 -3.58 5.73
C ILE A 89 4.55 -3.69 7.25
N LEU A 90 5.63 -3.34 7.92
CA LEU A 90 5.67 -3.21 9.37
C LEU A 90 5.94 -1.75 9.73
N VAL A 91 5.05 -1.14 10.51
CA VAL A 91 5.11 0.27 10.88
C VAL A 91 4.84 0.47 12.36
N LYS A 92 5.61 1.34 13.01
CA LYS A 92 5.36 1.80 14.38
C LYS A 92 4.84 3.22 14.38
N LEU A 93 3.64 3.38 14.91
CA LEU A 93 2.99 4.66 15.08
C LEU A 93 2.99 5.02 16.57
N ASP A 94 3.51 6.19 16.92
CA ASP A 94 3.42 6.73 18.27
C ASP A 94 2.23 7.65 18.43
N LYS A 95 1.81 7.83 19.69
CA LYS A 95 0.78 8.80 20.13
C LYS A 95 -0.58 8.59 19.41
N GLN A 96 -1.65 9.12 19.97
CA GLN A 96 -3.04 8.86 19.53
C GLN A 96 -3.55 7.44 19.80
N SER A 97 -4.88 7.31 19.80
CA SER A 97 -5.58 6.05 19.99
C SER A 97 -5.31 5.07 18.83
N PRO A 98 -5.40 3.74 19.07
CA PRO A 98 -5.21 2.71 18.04
C PRO A 98 -6.13 2.89 16.82
N SER A 99 -7.36 3.38 17.03
CA SER A 99 -8.32 3.65 15.95
C SER A 99 -7.87 4.78 15.03
N THR A 100 -7.37 5.88 15.58
CA THR A 100 -6.82 7.02 14.82
C THR A 100 -5.58 6.60 14.04
N GLN A 101 -4.69 5.84 14.67
CA GLN A 101 -3.50 5.28 14.02
C GLN A 101 -3.87 4.37 12.85
N ARG A 102 -4.85 3.48 13.02
CA ARG A 102 -5.35 2.61 11.94
C ARG A 102 -5.90 3.41 10.77
N THR A 103 -6.66 4.47 11.02
CA THR A 103 -7.20 5.34 9.96
C THR A 103 -6.08 6.06 9.21
N ALA A 104 -5.09 6.61 9.91
CA ALA A 104 -3.93 7.25 9.28
C ALA A 104 -3.15 6.26 8.40
N LEU A 105 -2.96 5.04 8.89
CA LEU A 105 -2.32 3.96 8.14
C LEU A 105 -3.10 3.58 6.88
N PHE A 106 -4.42 3.38 7.01
CA PHE A 106 -5.30 3.07 5.87
C PHE A 106 -5.22 4.15 4.78
N ASN A 107 -5.36 5.43 5.15
CA ASN A 107 -5.28 6.55 4.20
C ASN A 107 -3.92 6.61 3.50
N GLY A 108 -2.84 6.35 4.24
CA GLY A 108 -1.48 6.31 3.68
C GLY A 108 -1.29 5.17 2.69
N LEU A 109 -1.78 3.98 3.02
CA LEU A 109 -1.74 2.83 2.12
C LEU A 109 -2.61 3.08 0.89
N GLN A 110 -3.85 3.54 1.05
CA GLN A 110 -4.74 3.84 -0.08
C GLN A 110 -4.09 4.83 -1.05
N ALA A 111 -3.40 5.86 -0.55
CA ALA A 111 -2.64 6.78 -1.38
C ALA A 111 -1.40 6.14 -2.03
N ALA A 112 -0.73 5.20 -1.36
CA ALA A 112 0.42 4.49 -1.90
C ALA A 112 0.07 3.56 -3.07
N PHE A 113 -1.08 2.88 -2.99
CA PHE A 113 -1.61 2.02 -4.06
C PHE A 113 -2.26 2.82 -5.20
N GLY A 114 -2.69 4.06 -4.96
CA GLY A 114 -3.19 4.96 -5.99
C GLY A 114 -4.34 4.37 -6.81
N SER A 115 -4.25 4.48 -8.14
CA SER A 115 -5.27 3.99 -9.08
C SER A 115 -5.38 2.46 -9.17
N GLN A 116 -4.42 1.71 -8.63
CA GLN A 116 -4.49 0.24 -8.59
C GLN A 116 -5.58 -0.24 -7.62
N GLY A 117 -6.01 0.62 -6.70
CA GLY A 117 -7.01 0.30 -5.69
C GLY A 117 -6.44 -0.56 -4.56
N PHE A 118 -6.87 -0.26 -3.34
CA PHE A 118 -6.52 -1.03 -2.15
C PHE A 118 -7.78 -1.36 -1.37
N ASN A 119 -8.13 -2.65 -1.36
CA ASN A 119 -9.27 -3.13 -0.59
C ASN A 119 -8.82 -3.40 0.85
N TRP A 120 -9.17 -2.47 1.73
CA TRP A 120 -8.94 -2.61 3.16
C TRP A 120 -10.16 -3.23 3.83
N ASN A 121 -10.03 -4.50 4.21
CA ASN A 121 -11.01 -5.11 5.08
C ASN A 121 -10.66 -4.78 6.54
N ALA A 122 -11.35 -3.80 7.12
CA ALA A 122 -11.12 -3.35 8.49
C ALA A 122 -11.26 -4.47 9.53
N ASN A 123 -12.01 -5.53 9.25
CA ASN A 123 -12.16 -6.68 10.14
C ASN A 123 -10.87 -7.50 10.26
N GLN A 124 -9.97 -7.40 9.29
CA GLN A 124 -8.65 -8.04 9.39
C GLN A 124 -7.71 -7.26 10.30
N CYS A 125 -7.97 -5.98 10.59
CA CYS A 125 -7.23 -5.17 11.57
C CYS A 125 -8.02 -5.06 12.88
N ASN A 126 -8.05 -6.14 13.66
CA ASN A 126 -8.70 -6.13 14.97
C ASN A 126 -7.91 -5.27 15.97
N LEU A 127 -8.60 -4.34 16.64
CA LEU A 127 -8.04 -3.49 17.68
C LEU A 127 -8.51 -3.90 19.09
N ALA A 128 -9.31 -4.96 19.21
CA ALA A 128 -9.79 -5.44 20.50
C ALA A 128 -8.60 -5.83 21.40
N GLY A 129 -8.63 -5.36 22.64
CA GLY A 129 -7.55 -5.60 23.62
C GLY A 129 -6.31 -4.73 23.47
N ILE A 130 -6.27 -3.81 22.49
CA ILE A 130 -5.20 -2.81 22.40
C ILE A 130 -5.53 -1.62 23.31
N PRO A 131 -4.67 -1.27 24.29
CA PRO A 131 -4.88 -0.13 25.16
C PRO A 131 -5.03 1.18 24.36
N THR A 132 -5.97 2.02 24.77
CA THR A 132 -6.23 3.34 24.17
C THR A 132 -5.48 4.45 24.89
#